data_AF-W9HY36-F1
#
_entry.id   AF-W9HY36-F1
#
_cell.length_a   1.000
_cell.length_b   1.000
_cell.length_c   1.000
_cell.angle_alpha   90.00
_cell.angle_beta   90.00
_cell.angle_gamma   90.00
#
_symmetry.space_group_name_H-M   'P 1'
#
loop_
_entity.id
_entity.type
_entity.pdbx_description
1 polymer ?
#
loop_
_entity_poly.entity_id
_entity_poly.type
_entity_poly.pdbx_seq_one_letter_code
_entity_poly.pdbx_strand_id
1 'polypeptide(L)'
;MMTKWALKETTVSPRINIHKPPHDRSQRSEKALQSSLHTIQLYILSNFTTISQTQELVPYTTVTRDIYAPIGQVWGILGGFGAEKAWYPGCIKLSLEGFGIGSIRRFSYEYPEGPQKGQRYEFLEEMTEVDASNYLMIFRVRRPDYPDIVAFGTTALEYLSPNKTRFI
;
A
#
# COMPACT_ATOMS: atom_id res chain seq x y z
N MET A 1 -43.81 55.25 -20.18
CA MET A 1 -43.83 53.85 -20.65
C MET A 1 -42.49 53.62 -21.34
N MET A 2 -41.52 52.99 -20.66
CA MET A 2 -40.12 52.95 -21.07
C MET A 2 -39.82 51.82 -22.05
N THR A 3 -39.08 52.15 -23.11
CA THR A 3 -38.59 51.27 -24.18
C THR A 3 -37.19 50.78 -23.86
N LYS A 4 -36.96 49.47 -23.98
CA LYS A 4 -35.63 48.81 -23.88
C LYS A 4 -34.82 49.00 -25.17
N TRP A 5 -33.54 49.28 -25.03
CA TRP A 5 -32.51 49.08 -26.05
C TRP A 5 -31.30 48.39 -25.43
N ALA A 6 -30.63 47.53 -26.21
CA ALA A 6 -29.41 46.82 -25.84
C ALA A 6 -28.28 47.22 -26.80
N LEU A 7 -27.04 47.33 -26.31
CA LEU A 7 -25.81 46.94 -27.01
C LEU A 7 -24.55 47.04 -26.12
N LYS A 8 -23.82 45.92 -26.10
CA LYS A 8 -22.37 45.65 -25.93
C LYS A 8 -21.48 46.59 -25.08
N GLU A 9 -20.86 46.00 -24.06
CA GLU A 9 -19.50 46.35 -23.64
C GLU A 9 -18.62 45.10 -23.45
N THR A 10 -17.39 45.24 -23.91
CA THR A 10 -16.28 44.29 -23.98
C THR A 10 -15.55 44.21 -22.64
N THR A 11 -15.25 43.01 -22.12
CA THR A 11 -14.35 42.88 -20.97
C THR A 11 -13.12 42.05 -21.36
N VAL A 12 -11.97 42.69 -21.30
CA VAL A 12 -10.64 42.10 -21.48
C VAL A 12 -10.35 41.22 -20.26
N SER A 13 -10.12 39.92 -20.49
CA SER A 13 -9.76 38.96 -19.44
C SER A 13 -8.25 38.94 -19.23
N PRO A 14 -7.73 39.00 -17.98
CA PRO A 14 -6.30 38.97 -17.73
C PRO A 14 -5.72 37.58 -18.03
N ARG A 15 -4.67 37.53 -18.86
CA ARG A 15 -3.87 36.31 -19.10
C ARG A 15 -3.08 35.96 -17.83
N ILE A 16 -3.51 34.92 -17.13
CA ILE A 16 -2.69 34.24 -16.12
C ILE A 16 -1.71 33.33 -16.86
N ASN A 17 -0.42 33.67 -16.78
CA ASN A 17 0.65 32.84 -17.30
C ASN A 17 0.87 31.67 -16.33
N ILE A 18 0.27 30.52 -16.63
CA ILE A 18 0.46 29.30 -15.83
C ILE A 18 1.83 28.73 -16.17
N HIS A 19 2.80 28.97 -15.29
CA HIS A 19 4.05 28.21 -15.32
C HIS A 19 3.72 26.76 -14.93
N LYS A 20 3.75 25.84 -15.90
CA LYS A 20 3.60 24.41 -15.61
C LYS A 20 4.71 23.99 -14.63
N PRO A 21 4.39 23.35 -13.50
CA PRO A 21 5.42 22.75 -12.66
C PRO A 21 6.13 21.64 -13.45
N PRO A 22 7.44 21.42 -13.22
CA PRO A 22 8.21 20.46 -13.98
C PRO A 22 7.66 19.05 -13.75
N HIS A 23 7.23 18.41 -14.83
CA HIS A 23 6.57 17.10 -14.91
C HIS A 23 7.42 15.90 -14.41
N ASP A 24 8.65 16.15 -13.94
CA ASP A 24 9.68 15.12 -13.74
C ASP A 24 9.84 14.67 -12.26
N ARG A 25 9.69 15.58 -11.28
CA ARG A 25 9.94 15.23 -9.86
C ARG A 25 8.91 14.27 -9.26
N SER A 26 7.63 14.44 -9.58
CA SER A 26 6.55 13.61 -9.03
C SER A 26 6.60 12.17 -9.55
N GLN A 27 6.93 11.97 -10.83
CA GLN A 27 7.08 10.62 -11.39
C GLN A 27 8.32 9.90 -10.83
N ARG A 28 9.37 10.66 -10.48
CA ARG A 28 10.61 10.11 -9.92
C ARG A 28 10.43 9.65 -8.47
N SER A 29 9.68 10.39 -7.66
CA SER A 29 9.32 9.97 -6.30
C SER A 29 8.37 8.77 -6.29
N GLU A 30 7.41 8.74 -7.22
CA GLU A 30 6.46 7.62 -7.34
C GLU A 30 7.15 6.34 -7.82
N LYS A 31 8.05 6.42 -8.81
CA LYS A 31 8.88 5.28 -9.25
C LYS A 31 9.83 4.79 -8.14
N ALA A 32 10.40 5.69 -7.34
CA ALA A 32 11.24 5.31 -6.21
C ALA A 32 10.42 4.61 -5.11
N LEU A 33 9.21 5.09 -4.84
CA LEU A 33 8.29 4.49 -3.90
C LEU A 33 7.87 3.07 -4.35
N GLN A 34 7.47 2.94 -5.61
CA GLN A 34 7.10 1.65 -6.22
C GLN A 34 8.29 0.67 -6.25
N SER A 35 9.51 1.14 -6.52
CA SER A 35 10.72 0.30 -6.48
C SER A 35 11.07 -0.17 -5.05
N SER A 36 10.95 0.70 -4.06
CA SER A 36 11.11 0.33 -2.65
C SER A 36 10.06 -0.69 -2.20
N LEU A 37 8.80 -0.52 -2.63
CA LEU A 37 7.70 -1.46 -2.35
C LEU A 37 7.92 -2.83 -3.01
N HIS A 38 8.42 -2.88 -4.25
CA HIS A 38 8.82 -4.13 -4.92
C HIS A 38 9.91 -4.89 -4.14
N THR A 39 10.85 -4.16 -3.53
CA THR A 39 11.92 -4.77 -2.72
C THR A 39 11.41 -5.28 -1.37
N ILE A 40 10.39 -4.64 -0.77
CA ILE A 40 9.77 -5.09 0.48
C ILE A 40 9.09 -6.45 0.29
N GLN A 41 8.43 -6.65 -0.85
CA GLN A 41 7.69 -7.85 -1.18
C GLN A 41 8.53 -9.12 -1.30
N LEU A 42 9.71 -9.07 -1.94
CA LEU A 42 10.59 -10.24 -2.13
C LEU A 42 10.96 -10.92 -0.79
N TYR A 43 10.92 -10.16 0.31
CA TYR A 43 11.25 -10.65 1.65
C TYR A 43 10.01 -11.11 2.44
N ILE A 44 8.85 -10.46 2.31
CA ILE A 44 7.62 -10.87 3.02
C ILE A 44 7.16 -12.27 2.53
N LEU A 45 7.33 -12.57 1.24
CA LEU A 45 6.86 -13.83 0.64
C LEU A 45 7.87 -14.97 0.69
N SER A 46 9.13 -14.71 1.02
CA SER A 46 10.13 -15.77 1.20
C SER A 46 10.04 -16.45 2.56
N ASN A 47 9.34 -15.87 3.55
CA ASN A 47 9.33 -16.38 4.91
C ASN A 47 8.03 -15.98 5.66
N PHE A 48 6.98 -16.78 5.49
CA PHE A 48 5.84 -16.76 6.41
C PHE A 48 6.17 -17.58 7.66
N THR A 49 5.86 -17.04 8.84
CA THR A 49 6.06 -17.71 10.12
C THR A 49 4.97 -18.77 10.36
N THR A 50 5.41 -19.96 10.74
CA THR A 50 4.56 -21.09 11.17
C THR A 50 4.39 -21.02 12.68
N ILE A 51 3.17 -21.06 13.23
CA ILE A 51 2.95 -21.36 14.66
C ILE A 51 2.39 -22.77 14.73
N SER A 52 3.13 -23.74 15.26
CA SER A 52 2.60 -25.06 15.64
C SER A 52 2.09 -25.01 17.08
N GLN A 53 1.13 -25.88 17.46
CA GLN A 53 0.57 -25.96 18.83
C GLN A 53 1.60 -26.32 19.92
N THR A 54 2.85 -26.59 19.56
CA THR A 54 4.00 -26.59 20.47
C THR A 54 4.69 -25.23 20.41
N GLN A 55 4.73 -24.56 21.56
CA GLN A 55 5.19 -23.21 21.88
C GLN A 55 6.63 -22.89 21.42
N GLU A 56 6.92 -22.93 20.12
CA GLU A 56 8.18 -22.53 19.52
C GLU A 56 7.91 -21.45 18.47
N LEU A 57 8.35 -20.22 18.77
CA LEU A 57 8.25 -19.08 17.87
C LEU A 57 9.20 -19.32 16.69
N VAL A 58 8.64 -19.52 15.50
CA VAL A 58 9.40 -19.70 14.26
C VAL A 58 9.97 -18.35 13.82
N PRO A 59 11.13 -18.30 13.12
CA PRO A 59 11.71 -17.07 12.59
C PRO A 59 10.69 -16.19 11.87
N TYR A 60 10.62 -14.92 12.29
CA TYR A 60 9.93 -13.87 11.58
C TYR A 60 10.94 -13.15 10.68
N THR A 61 10.54 -12.84 9.46
CA THR A 61 11.35 -12.01 8.57
C THR A 61 10.83 -10.58 8.67
N THR A 62 11.61 -9.73 9.32
CA THR A 62 11.39 -8.28 9.26
C THR A 62 11.99 -7.74 7.98
N VAL A 63 11.21 -6.92 7.28
CA VAL A 63 11.67 -6.28 6.06
C VAL A 63 11.82 -4.81 6.33
N THR A 64 13.04 -4.37 6.61
CA THR A 64 13.29 -2.96 6.86
C THR A 64 13.72 -2.25 5.58
N ARG A 65 12.99 -1.18 5.21
CA ARG A 65 13.31 -0.36 4.03
C ARG A 65 13.06 1.12 4.27
N ASP A 66 14.03 1.93 3.88
CA ASP A 66 13.89 3.38 3.85
C ASP A 66 13.18 3.80 2.55
N ILE A 67 12.15 4.65 2.71
CA ILE A 67 11.33 5.22 1.65
C ILE A 67 11.50 6.73 1.68
N TYR A 68 11.91 7.33 0.56
CA TYR A 68 12.13 8.77 0.44
C TYR A 68 10.81 9.53 0.17
N ALA A 69 9.88 9.43 1.12
CA ALA A 69 8.62 10.15 1.13
C ALA A 69 8.17 10.45 2.58
N PRO A 70 7.33 11.48 2.81
CA PRO A 70 6.72 11.74 4.11
C PRO A 70 5.85 10.57 4.58
N ILE A 71 5.88 10.28 5.89
CA ILE A 71 5.22 9.11 6.48
C ILE A 71 3.72 9.04 6.19
N GLY A 72 3.02 10.17 6.22
CA GLY A 72 1.59 10.23 5.88
C GLY A 72 1.28 9.84 4.43
N GLN A 73 2.19 10.12 3.49
CA GLN A 73 2.01 9.70 2.09
C GLN A 73 2.24 8.20 1.93
N VAL A 74 3.25 7.65 2.61
CA VAL A 74 3.50 6.21 2.62
C VAL A 74 2.32 5.47 3.25
N TRP A 75 1.81 5.97 4.39
CA TRP A 75 0.65 5.42 5.05
C TRP A 75 -0.63 5.52 4.23
N GLY A 76 -0.84 6.62 3.50
CA GLY A 76 -1.99 6.76 2.60
C GLY A 76 -2.07 5.67 1.54
N ILE A 77 -0.95 5.00 1.23
CA ILE A 77 -0.87 3.87 0.32
C ILE A 77 -0.97 2.54 1.07
N LEU A 78 -0.18 2.36 2.15
CA LEU A 78 -0.08 1.09 2.88
C LEU A 78 -1.26 0.82 3.82
N GLY A 79 -1.83 1.85 4.43
CA GLY A 79 -2.97 1.75 5.33
C GLY A 79 -4.29 1.46 4.59
N GLY A 80 -4.29 1.52 3.26
CA GLY A 80 -5.42 1.12 2.43
C GLY A 80 -5.53 -0.40 2.33
N PHE A 81 -5.99 -1.06 3.40
CA PHE A 81 -6.20 -2.50 3.40
C PHE A 81 -7.22 -2.91 2.32
N GLY A 82 -6.78 -3.72 1.36
CA GLY A 82 -7.57 -4.08 0.17
C GLY A 82 -7.29 -3.20 -1.06
N ALA A 83 -6.35 -2.26 -0.99
CA ALA A 83 -5.89 -1.44 -2.11
C ALA A 83 -4.52 -1.88 -2.68
N GLU A 84 -4.02 -3.03 -2.25
CA GLU A 84 -2.65 -3.49 -2.54
C GLU A 84 -2.41 -3.70 -4.03
N LYS A 85 -3.45 -3.92 -4.84
CA LYS A 85 -3.31 -3.99 -6.31
C LYS A 85 -2.64 -2.74 -6.92
N ALA A 86 -2.71 -1.59 -6.27
CA ALA A 86 -2.08 -0.36 -6.74
C ALA A 86 -0.54 -0.34 -6.58
N TRP A 87 0.01 -1.19 -5.71
CA TRP A 87 1.41 -1.07 -5.30
C TRP A 87 2.12 -2.38 -4.97
N TYR A 88 1.41 -3.50 -4.92
CA TYR A 88 1.93 -4.83 -4.59
C TYR A 88 2.13 -5.62 -5.89
N PRO A 89 3.37 -5.70 -6.41
CA PRO A 89 3.69 -6.46 -7.61
C PRO A 89 3.22 -7.91 -7.49
N GLY A 90 2.85 -8.54 -8.60
CA GLY A 90 2.32 -9.91 -8.58
C GLY A 90 0.88 -10.04 -8.07
N CYS A 91 0.26 -8.99 -7.51
CA CYS A 91 -1.18 -8.99 -7.23
C CYS A 91 -1.99 -8.94 -8.54
N ILE A 92 -2.52 -10.09 -8.97
CA ILE A 92 -3.36 -10.19 -10.17
C ILE A 92 -4.77 -9.71 -9.84
N LYS A 93 -5.33 -10.23 -8.75
CA LYS A 93 -6.67 -9.89 -8.27
C LYS A 93 -6.64 -9.70 -6.77
N LEU A 94 -7.52 -8.82 -6.32
CA LEU A 94 -7.72 -8.48 -4.94
C LEU A 94 -9.21 -8.20 -4.74
N SER A 95 -9.81 -8.82 -3.74
CA SER A 95 -11.15 -8.50 -3.28
C SER A 95 -11.11 -8.25 -1.78
N LEU A 96 -11.94 -7.31 -1.32
CA LEU A 96 -12.09 -6.97 0.08
C LEU A 96 -13.54 -7.23 0.50
N GLU A 97 -13.69 -7.92 1.62
CA GLU A 97 -14.96 -8.16 2.30
C GLU A 97 -14.95 -7.40 3.63
N GLY A 98 -15.96 -6.55 3.85
CA GLY A 98 -16.07 -5.72 5.07
C GLY A 98 -15.27 -4.43 5.04
N PHE A 99 -15.14 -3.79 6.22
CA PHE A 99 -14.42 -2.53 6.42
C PHE A 99 -13.82 -2.46 7.83
N GLY A 100 -12.57 -1.98 7.95
CA GLY A 100 -11.87 -1.85 9.23
C GLY A 100 -11.44 -3.19 9.84
N ILE A 101 -11.30 -3.23 11.16
CA ILE A 101 -10.95 -4.46 11.90
C ILE A 101 -12.00 -5.55 11.62
N GLY A 102 -11.55 -6.76 11.35
CA GLY A 102 -12.36 -7.90 10.93
C GLY A 102 -12.62 -7.98 9.43
N SER A 103 -12.22 -6.97 8.65
CA SER A 103 -12.27 -7.07 7.18
C SER A 103 -11.31 -8.13 6.66
N ILE A 104 -11.68 -8.78 5.56
CA ILE A 104 -10.92 -9.88 4.96
C ILE A 104 -10.57 -9.53 3.53
N ARG A 105 -9.27 -9.55 3.20
CA ARG A 105 -8.79 -9.41 1.82
C ARG A 105 -8.38 -10.76 1.26
N ARG A 106 -8.70 -10.99 -0.02
CA ARG A 106 -8.33 -12.20 -0.77
C ARG A 106 -7.38 -11.82 -1.89
N PHE A 107 -6.20 -12.40 -1.88
CA PHE A 107 -5.22 -12.25 -2.95
C PHE A 107 -5.31 -13.38 -3.95
N SER A 108 -5.21 -13.02 -5.23
CA SER A 108 -4.70 -13.90 -6.27
C SER A 108 -3.35 -13.35 -6.69
N TYR A 109 -2.31 -14.07 -6.31
CA TYR A 109 -0.92 -13.64 -6.43
C TYR A 109 -0.17 -14.54 -7.42
N GLU A 110 0.71 -13.94 -8.21
CA GLU A 110 1.67 -14.65 -9.05
C GLU A 110 3.07 -14.20 -8.69
N TYR A 111 3.96 -15.15 -8.44
CA TYR A 111 5.35 -14.85 -8.11
C TYR A 111 6.02 -14.12 -9.28
N PRO A 112 6.44 -12.85 -9.13
CA PRO A 112 7.04 -12.09 -10.21
C PRO A 112 8.48 -12.54 -10.49
N GLU A 113 9.15 -13.07 -9.46
CA GLU A 113 10.58 -13.41 -9.47
C GLU A 113 10.87 -14.63 -8.57
N GLY A 114 12.09 -15.17 -8.67
CA GLY A 114 12.55 -16.30 -7.86
C GLY A 114 12.19 -17.69 -8.41
N PRO A 115 12.50 -18.77 -7.67
CA PRO A 115 12.31 -20.16 -8.13
C PRO A 115 10.86 -20.53 -8.44
N GLN A 116 9.90 -19.81 -7.85
CA GLN A 116 8.47 -20.04 -8.03
C GLN A 116 7.84 -19.11 -9.08
N LYS A 117 8.65 -18.34 -9.82
CA LYS A 117 8.17 -17.37 -10.81
C LYS A 117 7.08 -17.95 -11.73
N GLY A 118 5.98 -17.22 -11.89
CA GLY A 118 4.84 -17.61 -12.71
C GLY A 118 3.89 -18.61 -12.06
N GLN A 119 4.22 -19.16 -10.89
CA GLN A 119 3.27 -19.93 -10.09
C GLN A 119 2.26 -18.99 -9.44
N ARG A 120 1.04 -19.49 -9.27
CA ARG A 120 -0.06 -18.73 -8.67
C ARG A 120 -0.42 -19.28 -7.30
N TYR A 121 -0.77 -18.35 -6.43
CA TYR A 121 -1.11 -18.65 -5.06
C TYR A 121 -2.27 -17.76 -4.62
N GLU A 122 -3.24 -18.35 -3.94
CA GLU A 122 -4.37 -17.64 -3.36
C GLU A 122 -4.36 -17.78 -1.85
N PHE A 123 -4.57 -16.65 -1.17
CA PHE A 123 -4.61 -16.62 0.28
C PHE A 123 -5.52 -15.51 0.78
N LEU A 124 -5.91 -15.64 2.04
CA LEU A 124 -6.80 -14.75 2.74
C LEU A 124 -6.07 -14.10 3.90
N GLU A 125 -6.39 -12.84 4.18
CA GLU A 125 -5.87 -12.13 5.34
C GLU A 125 -6.98 -11.34 6.00
N GLU A 126 -7.03 -11.38 7.33
CA GLU A 126 -8.01 -10.70 8.16
C GLU A 126 -7.33 -9.57 8.94
N MET A 127 -7.82 -8.34 8.82
CA MET A 127 -7.31 -7.23 9.63
C MET A 127 -7.67 -7.46 11.11
N THR A 128 -6.67 -7.58 11.97
CA THR A 128 -6.89 -7.81 13.41
C THR A 128 -6.64 -6.57 14.25
N GLU A 129 -5.77 -5.66 13.79
CA GLU A 129 -5.44 -4.44 14.50
C GLU A 129 -5.06 -3.31 13.54
N VAL A 130 -5.44 -2.09 13.90
CA VAL A 130 -4.96 -0.87 13.24
C VAL A 130 -4.78 0.24 14.26
N ASP A 131 -3.59 0.83 14.27
CA ASP A 131 -3.29 2.07 14.99
C ASP A 131 -2.76 3.09 14.00
N ALA A 132 -3.69 3.85 13.41
CA ALA A 132 -3.36 4.85 12.40
C ALA A 132 -2.51 6.01 12.97
N SER A 133 -2.60 6.28 14.28
CA SER A 133 -1.79 7.33 14.92
C SER A 133 -0.32 6.93 15.00
N ASN A 134 -0.06 5.64 15.13
CA ASN A 134 1.28 5.05 15.16
C ASN A 134 1.68 4.35 13.84
N TYR A 135 0.90 4.51 12.77
CA TYR A 135 1.16 3.95 11.44
C TYR A 135 1.39 2.43 11.45
N LEU A 136 0.58 1.72 12.23
CA LEU A 136 0.67 0.28 12.47
C LEU A 136 -0.61 -0.43 12.00
N MET A 137 -0.44 -1.56 11.33
CA MET A 137 -1.52 -2.48 10.97
C MET A 137 -1.04 -3.91 11.15
N ILE A 138 -1.89 -4.76 11.74
CA ILE A 138 -1.64 -6.19 11.91
C ILE A 138 -2.79 -6.96 11.24
N PHE A 139 -2.43 -8.00 10.49
CA PHE A 139 -3.38 -8.89 9.85
C PHE A 139 -3.00 -10.34 10.07
N ARG A 140 -4.01 -11.20 10.23
CA ARG A 140 -3.84 -12.65 10.34
C ARG A 140 -3.93 -13.27 8.96
N VAL A 141 -2.94 -14.08 8.58
CA VAL A 141 -3.02 -14.92 7.38
C VAL A 141 -3.90 -16.13 7.68
N ARG A 142 -4.92 -16.32 6.84
CA ARG A 142 -5.84 -17.46 6.88
C ARG A 142 -5.38 -18.50 5.88
N ARG A 143 -4.86 -19.62 6.41
CA ARG A 143 -4.38 -20.79 5.66
C ARG A 143 -5.23 -22.01 5.97
N PRO A 144 -6.37 -22.21 5.29
CA PRO A 144 -7.19 -23.42 5.50
C PRO A 144 -6.43 -24.71 5.16
N ASP A 145 -5.44 -24.59 4.27
CA ASP A 145 -4.50 -25.64 3.86
C ASP A 145 -3.49 -26.01 4.97
N TYR A 146 -3.32 -25.16 5.98
CA TYR A 146 -2.47 -25.41 7.15
C TYR A 146 -3.21 -25.03 8.45
N PRO A 147 -4.21 -25.84 8.89
CA PRO A 147 -5.11 -25.48 9.97
C PRO A 147 -4.43 -25.33 11.33
N ASP A 148 -3.30 -26.01 11.52
CA ASP A 148 -2.52 -25.93 12.76
C ASP A 148 -1.62 -24.71 12.80
N ILE A 149 -1.56 -23.91 11.72
CA ILE A 149 -0.70 -22.74 11.59
C ILE A 149 -1.49 -21.46 11.84
N VAL A 150 -1.03 -20.67 12.82
CA VAL A 150 -1.42 -19.28 12.97
C VAL A 150 -0.28 -18.39 12.48
N ALA A 151 -0.55 -17.48 11.54
CA ALA A 151 0.44 -16.57 11.01
C ALA A 151 -0.11 -15.15 11.01
N PHE A 152 0.75 -14.18 11.32
CA PHE A 152 0.43 -12.75 11.31
C PHE A 152 1.44 -12.02 10.44
N GLY A 153 0.96 -11.01 9.73
CA GLY A 153 1.77 -9.98 9.11
C GLY A 153 1.57 -8.65 9.82
N THR A 154 2.65 -7.89 9.94
CA THR A 154 2.65 -6.55 10.50
C THR A 154 3.14 -5.58 9.44
N THR A 155 2.52 -4.42 9.36
CA THR A 155 2.99 -3.26 8.60
C THR A 155 3.13 -2.10 9.57
N ALA A 156 4.36 -1.64 9.77
CA ALA A 156 4.64 -0.50 10.62
C ALA A 156 5.51 0.53 9.88
N LEU A 157 5.29 1.81 10.17
CA LEU A 157 6.12 2.89 9.67
C LEU A 157 6.80 3.65 10.81
N GLU A 158 8.08 3.93 10.64
CA GLU A 158 8.87 4.80 11.51
C GLU A 158 9.22 6.09 10.77
N TYR A 159 9.01 7.22 11.44
CA TYR A 159 9.40 8.53 10.93
C TYR A 159 10.91 8.73 11.10
N LEU A 160 11.64 8.99 10.01
CA LEU A 160 13.07 9.29 10.07
C LEU A 160 13.37 10.78 9.85
N SER A 161 12.69 11.42 8.90
CA SER A 161 12.81 12.85 8.60
C SER A 161 11.63 13.33 7.75
N PRO A 162 11.46 14.65 7.48
CA PRO A 162 10.27 15.17 6.79
C PRO A 162 9.95 14.50 5.43
N ASN A 163 10.98 14.01 4.72
CA ASN A 163 10.85 13.34 3.43
C ASN A 163 11.41 11.92 3.46
N LYS A 164 11.49 11.29 4.63
CA LYS A 164 12.04 9.95 4.78
C LYS A 164 11.31 9.16 5.87
N THR A 165 10.85 7.98 5.48
CA THR A 165 10.10 7.03 6.30
C THR A 165 10.78 5.68 6.25
N ARG A 166 10.68 4.89 7.30
CA ARG A 166 11.13 3.49 7.30
C ARG A 166 9.93 2.56 7.43
N PHE A 167 9.81 1.64 6.49
CA PHE A 167 8.93 0.49 6.61
C PHE A 167 9.63 -0.58 7.46
N ILE A 168 8.88 -1.18 8.39
CA ILE A 168 9.32 -2.22 9.33
C ILE A 168 8.41 -3.44 9.18
#